data_AF-A0A951ZIP1-F1
#
_entry.id   AF-A0A951ZIP1-F1
#
_cell.length_a   1.000
_cell.length_b   1.000
_cell.length_c   1.000
_cell.angle_alpha   90.00
_cell.angle_beta   90.00
_cell.angle_gamma   90.00
#
_symmetry.space_group_name_H-M   'P 1'
#
loop_
_entity.id
_entity.type
_entity.pdbx_description
1 polymer ?
#
loop_
_entity_poly.entity_id
_entity_poly.type
_entity_poly.pdbx_seq_one_letter_code
_entity_poly.pdbx_strand_id
1 'polypeptide(L)'
;MQRLPKQQIISLFICIGFDLIGMITYIIPGVSELIDIIWAPIAAMAYFIMFRGVMGVLGGFFTFFEEIMPFTDIIPTFTLSWMVKTFLVSSASETKPVVKTT
;
A
#
# COMPACT_ATOMS: atom_id res chain seq x y z
N MET A 1 -24.58 -0.36 -0.03
CA MET A 1 -23.33 -1.11 0.19
C MET A 1 -22.77 -1.51 -1.15
N GLN A 2 -21.80 -0.76 -1.70
CA GLN A 2 -21.07 -1.22 -2.89
C GLN A 2 -20.29 -2.48 -2.50
N ARG A 3 -20.65 -3.62 -3.10
CA ARG A 3 -19.92 -4.88 -2.90
C ARG A 3 -18.54 -4.72 -3.52
N LEU A 4 -17.52 -4.59 -2.68
CA LEU A 4 -16.14 -4.64 -3.13
C LEU A 4 -15.91 -5.99 -3.84
N PRO A 5 -15.30 -6.01 -5.04
CA PRO A 5 -14.98 -7.26 -5.70
C PRO A 5 -14.03 -8.07 -4.80
N LYS A 6 -14.19 -9.40 -4.80
CA LYS A 6 -13.50 -10.33 -3.88
C LYS A 6 -11.96 -10.11 -3.86
N GLN A 7 -11.39 -9.68 -4.99
CA GLN A 7 -9.97 -9.36 -5.13
C GLN A 7 -9.52 -8.15 -4.29
N GLN A 8 -10.38 -7.15 -4.07
CA GLN A 8 -10.02 -5.95 -3.29
C GLN A 8 -9.96 -6.23 -1.79
N ILE A 9 -10.76 -7.17 -1.29
CA ILE A 9 -10.73 -7.59 0.12
C ILE A 9 -9.43 -8.35 0.41
N ILE A 10 -8.97 -9.20 -0.51
CA ILE A 10 -7.69 -9.94 -0.35
C ILE A 10 -6.52 -8.97 -0.31
N SER A 11 -6.52 -7.92 -1.16
CA SER A 11 -5.48 -6.89 -1.13
C SER A 11 -5.47 -6.08 0.17
N LEU A 12 -6.61 -5.88 0.84
CA LEU A 12 -6.65 -5.19 2.14
C LEU A 12 -5.89 -5.97 3.21
N PHE A 13 -6.15 -7.29 3.33
CA PHE A 13 -5.45 -8.11 4.31
C PHE A 13 -3.94 -8.17 4.06
N ILE A 14 -3.53 -8.16 2.79
CA ILE A 14 -2.11 -8.09 2.41
C ILE A 14 -1.50 -6.74 2.83
N CYS A 15 -2.18 -5.62 2.55
CA CYS A 15 -1.71 -4.28 2.93
C CYS A 15 -1.56 -4.15 4.46
N ILE A 16 -2.58 -4.58 5.22
CA ILE A 16 -2.54 -4.58 6.69
C ILE A 16 -1.39 -5.47 7.19
N GLY A 17 -1.17 -6.63 6.57
CA GLY A 17 -0.06 -7.51 6.91
C GLY A 17 1.31 -6.86 6.70
N PHE A 18 1.51 -6.18 5.57
CA PHE A 18 2.75 -5.45 5.30
C PHE A 18 2.98 -4.29 6.27
N ASP A 19 1.96 -3.47 6.55
CA ASP A 19 2.07 -2.37 7.54
C ASP A 19 2.36 -2.91 8.95
N LEU A 20 1.74 -4.03 9.35
CA LEU A 20 2.02 -4.67 10.64
C LEU A 20 3.45 -5.22 10.71
N ILE A 21 3.97 -5.77 9.62
CA ILE A 21 5.35 -6.29 9.58
C ILE A 21 6.35 -5.13 9.70
N GLY A 22 6.15 -4.02 8.96
CA GLY A 22 6.97 -2.81 9.12
C GLY A 22 6.96 -2.31 10.57
N MET A 23 5.77 -2.16 11.15
CA MET A 23 5.62 -1.70 12.54
C MET A 23 6.18 -2.66 13.60
N ILE A 24 6.19 -3.99 13.37
CA ILE A 24 6.77 -4.97 14.32
C ILE A 24 8.28 -4.83 14.41
N THR A 25 8.93 -4.37 13.35
CA THR A 25 10.39 -4.15 13.30
C THR A 25 10.85 -3.11 14.33
N TYR A 26 9.94 -2.28 14.87
CA TYR A 26 10.23 -1.30 15.94
C TYR A 26 10.41 -1.88 17.35
N ILE A 27 10.07 -3.15 17.57
CA ILE A 27 10.08 -3.74 18.93
C ILE A 27 11.51 -4.00 19.43
N ILE A 28 12.49 -4.18 18.54
CA ILE A 28 13.90 -4.46 18.90
C ILE A 28 14.82 -3.41 18.25
N PRO A 29 15.00 -2.23 18.90
CA PRO A 29 15.90 -1.21 18.38
C PRO A 29 17.34 -1.75 18.28
N GLY A 30 17.94 -1.62 17.10
CA GLY A 30 19.33 -1.99 16.80
C GLY A 30 19.54 -3.27 15.99
N VAL A 31 18.58 -4.21 15.99
CA VAL A 31 18.56 -5.35 15.03
C VAL A 31 17.72 -4.98 13.80
N SER A 32 16.70 -4.16 14.04
CA SER A 32 15.77 -3.61 13.04
C SER A 32 16.48 -2.88 11.90
N GLU A 33 17.41 -1.98 12.21
CA GLU A 33 18.08 -1.12 11.22
C GLU A 33 18.87 -1.91 10.15
N LEU A 34 19.39 -3.09 10.52
CA LEU A 34 20.08 -3.98 9.57
C LEU A 34 19.11 -4.74 8.67
N ILE A 35 17.93 -5.06 9.19
CA ILE A 35 16.86 -5.70 8.44
C ILE A 35 16.24 -4.69 7.47
N ASP A 36 16.11 -3.42 7.87
CA ASP A 36 15.54 -2.34 7.06
C ASP A 36 16.33 -2.11 5.75
N ILE A 37 17.64 -2.35 5.73
CA ILE A 37 18.46 -2.29 4.50
C ILE A 37 17.98 -3.27 3.43
N ILE A 38 17.53 -4.46 3.84
CA ILE A 38 17.03 -5.51 2.95
C ILE A 38 15.51 -5.37 2.78
N TRP A 39 14.80 -5.01 3.85
CA TRP A 39 13.36 -4.95 3.87
C TRP A 39 12.81 -3.73 3.14
N ALA A 40 13.40 -2.54 3.29
CA ALA A 40 12.99 -1.32 2.58
C ALA A 40 12.89 -1.51 1.05
N PRO A 41 13.89 -2.06 0.32
CA PRO A 41 13.77 -2.27 -1.12
C PRO A 41 12.73 -3.36 -1.47
N ILE A 42 12.53 -4.35 -0.60
CA ILE A 42 11.49 -5.38 -0.78
C ILE A 42 10.10 -4.75 -0.61
N ALA A 43 9.89 -3.95 0.43
CA ALA A 43 8.65 -3.23 0.70
C ALA A 43 8.32 -2.25 -0.43
N ALA A 44 9.30 -1.48 -0.89
CA ALA A 44 9.16 -0.57 -2.02
C ALA A 44 8.74 -1.29 -3.32
N MET A 45 9.37 -2.44 -3.61
CA MET A 45 9.02 -3.26 -4.77
C MET A 45 7.62 -3.88 -4.63
N ALA A 46 7.28 -4.40 -3.46
CA ALA A 46 5.94 -4.94 -3.17
C ALA A 46 4.87 -3.86 -3.37
N TYR A 47 5.12 -2.64 -2.89
CA TYR A 47 4.25 -1.49 -3.09
C TYR A 47 4.05 -1.17 -4.57
N PHE A 48 5.14 -1.09 -5.33
CA PHE A 48 5.08 -0.83 -6.77
C PHE A 48 4.26 -1.89 -7.52
N ILE A 49 4.42 -3.17 -7.17
CA ILE A 49 3.68 -4.28 -7.79
C ILE A 49 2.18 -4.20 -7.46
N MET A 50 1.81 -3.80 -6.25
CA MET A 50 0.41 -3.75 -5.82
C MET A 50 -0.38 -2.57 -6.39
N PHE A 51 0.22 -1.38 -6.41
CA PHE A 51 -0.49 -0.16 -6.84
C PHE A 51 -0.28 0.16 -8.31
N ARG A 52 0.91 -0.16 -8.86
CA ARG A 52 1.35 0.09 -10.24
C ARG A 52 1.21 1.56 -10.68
N GLY A 53 1.83 1.91 -11.81
CA GLY A 53 1.78 3.27 -12.35
C GLY A 53 2.42 4.32 -11.43
N VAL A 54 2.05 5.59 -11.59
CA VAL A 54 2.66 6.73 -10.89
C VAL A 54 2.45 6.64 -9.36
N MET A 55 1.26 6.22 -8.91
CA MET A 55 0.99 6.02 -7.48
C MET A 55 1.85 4.91 -6.89
N GLY A 56 2.12 3.83 -7.64
CA GLY A 56 3.01 2.76 -7.22
C GLY A 56 4.47 3.20 -7.11
N VAL A 57 4.96 4.03 -8.04
CA VAL A 57 6.33 4.56 -7.99
C VAL A 57 6.51 5.52 -6.83
N LEU A 58 5.62 6.51 -6.69
CA LEU A 58 5.70 7.50 -5.62
C LEU A 58 5.55 6.84 -4.26
N GLY A 59 4.51 6.03 -4.06
CA GLY A 59 4.30 5.39 -2.77
C GLY A 59 5.37 4.37 -2.42
N GLY A 60 5.93 3.64 -3.39
CA GLY A 60 7.06 2.74 -3.13
C GLY A 60 8.33 3.50 -2.70
N PHE A 61 8.55 4.69 -3.25
CA PHE A 61 9.63 5.57 -2.80
C PHE A 61 9.40 6.11 -1.39
N PHE A 62 8.15 6.47 -1.04
CA PHE A 62 7.80 6.86 0.32
C PHE A 62 7.99 5.70 1.31
N THR A 63 7.48 4.50 0.99
CA THR A 63 7.67 3.30 1.83
C THR A 63 9.14 2.97 2.03
N PHE A 64 9.98 3.10 1.00
CA PHE A 64 11.43 2.92 1.14
C PHE A 64 12.06 3.90 2.13
N PHE A 65 11.65 5.16 2.09
CA PHE A 65 12.16 6.21 2.98
C PHE A 65 11.66 6.06 4.41
N GLU A 66 10.40 5.64 4.58
CA GLU A 66 9.79 5.40 5.90
C GLU A 66 10.50 4.28 6.66
N GLU A 67 10.93 3.22 5.94
CA GLU A 67 11.66 2.07 6.50
C GLU A 67 13.14 2.40 6.79
N ILE A 68 13.79 3.23 5.97
CA ILE A 68 15.20 3.63 6.20
C ILE A 68 15.35 4.65 7.32
N MET A 69 14.35 5.50 7.52
CA MET A 69 14.36 6.48 8.60
C MET A 69 13.70 5.88 9.83
N PRO A 70 14.46 5.53 10.88
CA PRO A 70 13.85 5.17 12.15
C PRO A 70 12.97 6.34 12.62
N PHE A 71 11.84 6.02 13.25
CA PHE A 71 10.82 6.96 13.77
C PHE A 71 9.78 7.48 12.77
N THR A 72 9.90 7.23 11.46
CA THR A 72 8.90 7.69 10.47
C THR A 72 7.83 6.66 10.10
N ASP A 73 8.04 5.38 10.40
CA ASP A 73 7.14 4.26 10.02
C ASP A 73 5.92 4.08 10.95
N ILE A 74 5.32 5.20 11.37
CA ILE A 74 4.04 5.20 12.11
C ILE A 74 2.87 5.21 11.12
N ILE A 75 3.13 5.52 9.86
CA ILE A 75 2.12 5.76 8.84
C ILE A 75 1.85 4.43 8.10
N PRO A 76 0.64 3.85 8.19
CA PRO A 76 0.31 2.61 7.48
C PRO A 76 0.08 2.90 5.99
N THR A 77 1.17 3.14 5.26
CA THR A 77 1.21 3.64 3.88
C THR A 77 0.56 2.66 2.89
N PHE A 78 0.65 1.35 3.12
CA PHE A 78 -0.03 0.36 2.28
C PHE A 78 -1.55 0.43 2.45
N THR A 79 -2.02 0.46 3.70
CA THR A 79 -3.45 0.54 4.02
C THR A 79 -4.05 1.87 3.57
N LEU A 80 -3.33 2.98 3.75
CA LEU A 80 -3.79 4.31 3.33
C LEU A 80 -4.00 4.37 1.81
N SER A 81 -3.03 3.88 1.05
CA SER A 81 -3.11 3.87 -0.41
C SER A 81 -4.18 2.92 -0.92
N TRP A 82 -4.42 1.81 -0.23
CA TRP A 82 -5.56 0.95 -0.51
C TRP A 82 -6.90 1.66 -0.28
N MET A 83 -7.02 2.42 0.81
CA MET A 83 -8.22 3.23 1.08
C MET A 83 -8.42 4.25 -0.03
N VAL A 84 -7.41 5.05 -0.34
CA VAL A 84 -7.46 6.07 -1.40
C VAL A 84 -7.88 5.44 -2.73
N LYS A 85 -7.28 4.31 -3.12
CA LYS A 85 -7.65 3.59 -4.34
C LYS A 85 -9.10 3.10 -4.31
N THR A 86 -9.57 2.55 -3.19
CA THR A 86 -10.92 2.01 -3.07
C THR A 86 -11.98 3.12 -3.11
N PHE A 87 -11.74 4.23 -2.42
CA PHE A 87 -12.67 5.37 -2.40
C PHE A 87 -12.64 6.17 -3.71
N LEU A 88 -11.47 6.34 -4.37
CA LEU A 88 -11.39 7.01 -5.68
C LEU A 88 -11.97 6.16 -6.82
N VAL A 89 -11.73 4.84 -6.82
CA VAL A 89 -12.31 3.93 -7.83
C VAL A 89 -13.83 3.85 -7.70
N SER A 90 -14.37 3.99 -6.48
CA SER A 90 -15.82 4.07 -6.24
C SER A 90 -16.44 5.22 -7.04
N SER A 91 -15.83 6.41 -7.00
CA SER A 91 -16.30 7.61 -7.73
C SER A 91 -16.17 7.52 -9.25
N ALA A 92 -15.16 6.81 -9.76
CA ALA A 92 -14.97 6.63 -11.20
C ALA A 92 -15.91 5.57 -11.82
N SER A 93 -16.58 4.74 -11.01
CA SER A 93 -17.51 3.74 -11.51
C SER A 93 -18.91 4.28 -11.83
N GLU A 94 -19.27 5.48 -11.35
CA GLU A 94 -20.55 6.13 -11.67
C GLU A 94 -20.55 6.86 -13.03
N THR A 95 -19.40 7.01 -13.69
CA THR A 95 -19.26 7.77 -14.95
C THR A 95 -18.89 6.93 -16.17
N LYS A 96 -19.25 5.64 -16.21
CA LYS A 96 -19.36 4.95 -17.51
C LYS A 96 -20.76 5.22 -18.07
N PRO A 97 -20.93 6.10 -19.07
CA PRO A 97 -22.18 6.14 -19.80
C PRO A 97 -22.36 4.75 -20.42
N VAL A 98 -23.49 4.13 -20.09
CA VAL A 98 -23.98 2.95 -20.80
C VAL A 98 -24.24 3.40 -22.23
N VAL A 99 -23.21 3.34 -23.08
CA VAL A 99 -23.37 3.45 -24.52
C VAL A 99 -24.08 2.17 -24.96
N LYS A 100 -25.41 2.23 -24.96
CA LYS A 100 -26.24 1.29 -25.70
C LYS A 100 -26.01 1.58 -27.18
N THR A 101 -25.15 0.81 -27.83
CA THR A 101 -25.12 0.72 -29.29
C THR A 101 -25.85 -0.55 -29.69
N THR A 102 -27.04 -0.32 -30.27
CA THR A 102 -27.81 -1.12 -31.24
C THR A 102 -28.16 -2.57 -30.88
#